data_AF-A0A6B8JPC4-F1
#
_entry.id   AF-A0A6B8JPC4-F1
#
_cell.length_a   1.000
_cell.length_b   1.000
_cell.length_c   1.000
_cell.angle_alpha   90.00
_cell.angle_beta   90.00
_cell.angle_gamma   90.00
#
_symmetry.space_group_name_H-M   'P 1'
#
loop_
_entity.id
_entity.type
_entity.pdbx_description
1 polymer ?
#
loop_
_entity_poly.entity_id
_entity_poly.type
_entity_poly.pdbx_seq_one_letter_code
_entity_poly.pdbx_strand_id
1 'polypeptide(L)'
;MHGLLAGLLAILALPPLELSLAGLFWLVPWVMGLAGPLTPRLLHTLPLTLAPVFYVSAVALTEAPLTIAALLLVTVAPFMTAACLAADGSGRSSGLRILSAIVVLVLMLHGLRYAGSPVSLTLPATPVPGVVRIVNILGLLGSDLVLGLLQASTALALRHILNGRGLRSVASSGLASGCLPLMVLAGAHDGATPAPASTDASPSIRIALMETHLSGLERDWVAADGVLEDILQRQAHGRDQAKAAGADWIVWPESATPGYRQPPVAEWPERPEAESPQRQPLEILHGYIYRSPGQLGSVGIARSSDGSTQRVEKVRPLPFAEDYLTPSTGEPPLVDIDGVRVAILICSDTLRQGTVQRIRQAEAQLIVNLSGTALAAGPRLATIHRWATHLQAANANIPVVVAENGRPGDLLRPDGRLEAASNPEPMPFRLVTMAVDSHHPEHRSFITVVAAIGVLATLWGALRCHPSAISGHTGNRMAGLAVFLSLPLLFLGPPDRTSTPGWLTSGFTYQAVTSASNPDAGALALVARQFGVPAHWRDVPEGRTGSLRWLCETAGVIADGRGPVAAPAYGLLRQDDRLLAVRKEAAGHAVRFDPFTGGFHSVDPDSPMIHWLRAASPDEHCRSAGMIR
;
A
#
# COMPACT_ATOMS: atom_id res chain seq x y z
N MET A 1 -25.46 18.17 -10.87
CA MET A 1 -24.22 18.99 -10.93
C MET A 1 -23.39 18.90 -9.66
N HIS A 2 -23.98 19.13 -8.47
CA HIS A 2 -23.28 19.10 -7.16
C HIS A 2 -22.29 17.93 -6.98
N GLY A 3 -22.73 16.71 -7.26
CA GLY A 3 -21.90 15.51 -7.18
C GLY A 3 -20.68 15.50 -8.10
N LEU A 4 -20.87 15.91 -9.35
CA LEU A 4 -19.80 15.99 -10.34
C LEU A 4 -18.76 17.03 -9.94
N LEU A 5 -19.20 18.22 -9.50
CA LEU A 5 -18.29 19.26 -9.04
C LEU A 5 -17.47 18.80 -7.84
N ALA A 6 -18.10 18.12 -6.90
CA ALA A 6 -17.40 17.55 -5.74
C ALA A 6 -16.39 16.45 -6.14
N GLY A 7 -16.77 15.57 -7.08
CA GLY A 7 -15.84 14.58 -7.64
C GLY A 7 -14.67 15.20 -8.40
N LEU A 8 -14.90 16.29 -9.15
CA LEU A 8 -13.83 17.04 -9.82
C LEU A 8 -12.89 17.71 -8.82
N LEU A 9 -13.42 18.35 -7.77
CA LEU A 9 -12.60 18.93 -6.70
C LEU A 9 -11.78 17.84 -5.99
N ALA A 10 -12.35 16.66 -5.78
CA ALA A 10 -11.59 15.51 -5.26
C ALA A 10 -10.45 15.13 -6.21
N ILE A 11 -10.69 15.00 -7.51
CA ILE A 11 -9.63 14.71 -8.50
C ILE A 11 -8.54 15.78 -8.50
N LEU A 12 -8.92 17.06 -8.46
CA LEU A 12 -7.97 18.17 -8.41
C LEU A 12 -7.08 18.14 -7.16
N ALA A 13 -7.59 17.59 -6.05
CA ALA A 13 -6.86 17.42 -4.81
C ALA A 13 -5.93 16.19 -4.81
N LEU A 14 -6.11 15.26 -5.75
CA LEU A 14 -5.34 14.03 -5.85
C LEU A 14 -4.12 14.20 -6.79
N PRO A 15 -3.12 13.30 -6.70
CA PRO A 15 -1.93 13.35 -7.55
C PRO A 15 -2.26 13.15 -9.03
N PRO A 16 -1.57 13.85 -9.95
CA PRO A 16 -0.43 14.74 -9.70
C PRO A 16 -0.81 16.21 -9.51
N LEU A 17 -2.10 16.55 -9.41
CA LEU A 17 -2.57 17.94 -9.37
C LEU A 17 -2.42 18.59 -8.00
N GLU A 18 -2.67 17.81 -6.94
CA GLU A 18 -2.36 18.14 -5.54
C GLU A 18 -2.86 19.53 -5.08
N LEU A 19 -3.98 20.02 -5.63
CA LEU A 19 -4.55 21.31 -5.25
C LEU A 19 -5.15 21.24 -3.84
N SER A 20 -4.36 21.60 -2.84
CA SER A 20 -4.72 21.41 -1.42
C SER A 20 -6.03 22.09 -1.02
N LEU A 21 -6.32 23.29 -1.56
CA LEU A 21 -7.59 23.98 -1.31
C LEU A 21 -8.79 23.18 -1.85
N ALA A 22 -8.65 22.48 -2.97
CA ALA A 22 -9.70 21.60 -3.46
C ALA A 22 -9.95 20.46 -2.47
N GLY A 23 -8.89 19.89 -1.88
CA GLY A 23 -8.98 18.86 -0.84
C GLY A 23 -9.62 19.32 0.48
N LEU A 24 -9.55 20.61 0.80
CA LEU A 24 -10.21 21.17 1.98
C LEU A 24 -11.72 21.42 1.78
N PHE A 25 -12.18 21.60 0.52
CA PHE A 25 -13.55 22.04 0.22
C PHE A 25 -14.31 21.13 -0.77
N TRP A 26 -13.78 19.96 -1.13
CA TRP A 26 -14.36 19.09 -2.16
C TRP A 26 -15.77 18.57 -1.85
N LEU A 27 -16.17 18.41 -0.58
CA LEU A 27 -17.51 17.97 -0.20
C LEU A 27 -18.55 19.10 -0.19
N VAL A 28 -18.12 20.37 -0.14
CA VAL A 28 -19.04 21.51 -0.04
C VAL A 28 -20.15 21.46 -1.11
N PRO A 29 -19.85 21.24 -2.41
CA PRO A 29 -20.89 21.15 -3.42
C PRO A 29 -21.87 19.98 -3.18
N TRP A 30 -21.37 18.81 -2.80
CA TRP A 30 -22.21 17.65 -2.53
C TRP A 30 -23.14 17.91 -1.34
N VAL A 31 -22.64 18.49 -0.24
CA VAL A 31 -23.46 18.84 0.92
C VAL A 31 -24.55 19.86 0.58
N MET A 32 -24.27 20.85 -0.27
CA MET A 32 -25.31 21.77 -0.77
C MET A 32 -26.45 21.02 -1.49
N GLY A 33 -26.11 19.95 -2.22
CA GLY A 33 -27.05 19.10 -2.94
C GLY A 33 -27.86 18.14 -2.05
N LEU A 34 -27.49 17.94 -0.77
CA LEU A 34 -28.16 17.02 0.15
C LEU A 34 -29.56 17.46 0.59
N ALA A 35 -29.97 18.69 0.29
CA ALA A 35 -31.32 19.18 0.57
C ALA A 35 -32.32 18.97 -0.60
N GLY A 36 -31.95 18.14 -1.58
CA GLY A 36 -32.83 17.79 -2.70
C GLY A 36 -33.68 16.54 -2.45
N PRO A 37 -34.59 16.19 -3.40
CA PRO A 37 -35.31 14.91 -3.39
C PRO A 37 -34.36 13.70 -3.35
N LEU A 38 -34.86 12.52 -2.95
CA LEU A 38 -34.02 11.32 -2.79
C LEU A 38 -33.26 10.91 -4.07
N THR A 39 -33.94 10.76 -5.20
CA THR A 39 -33.31 10.28 -6.44
C THR A 39 -32.16 11.17 -6.91
N PRO A 40 -32.32 12.51 -7.01
CA PRO A 40 -31.20 13.39 -7.33
C PRO A 40 -30.04 13.34 -6.32
N ARG A 41 -30.30 13.15 -5.02
CA ARG A 41 -29.24 13.02 -4.02
C ARG A 41 -28.38 11.80 -4.28
N LEU A 42 -29.01 10.64 -4.49
CA LEU A 42 -28.30 9.39 -4.77
C LEU A 42 -27.51 9.49 -6.09
N LEU A 43 -28.11 10.04 -7.14
CA LEU A 43 -27.44 10.25 -8.43
C LEU A 43 -26.26 11.22 -8.32
N HIS A 44 -26.31 12.23 -7.44
CA HIS A 44 -25.17 13.11 -7.17
C HIS A 44 -24.11 12.45 -6.30
N THR A 45 -24.44 11.48 -5.47
CA THR A 45 -23.44 10.76 -4.67
C THR A 45 -22.55 9.85 -5.51
N LEU A 46 -23.04 9.32 -6.64
CA LEU A 46 -22.23 8.46 -7.52
C LEU A 46 -20.98 9.15 -8.09
N PRO A 47 -21.06 10.28 -8.81
CA PRO A 47 -19.87 10.91 -9.39
C PRO A 47 -18.91 11.46 -8.32
N LEU A 48 -19.40 11.78 -7.10
CA LEU A 48 -18.55 12.17 -5.98
C LEU A 48 -17.54 11.08 -5.62
N THR A 49 -17.99 9.82 -5.59
CA THR A 49 -17.19 8.68 -5.11
C THR A 49 -16.53 7.93 -6.25
N LEU A 50 -17.24 7.71 -7.36
CA LEU A 50 -16.74 6.97 -8.50
C LEU A 50 -15.59 7.73 -9.19
N ALA A 51 -15.75 9.03 -9.47
CA ALA A 51 -14.76 9.78 -10.23
C ALA A 51 -13.34 9.75 -9.64
N PRO A 52 -13.13 10.06 -8.33
CA PRO A 52 -11.79 9.98 -7.74
C PRO A 52 -11.24 8.55 -7.67
N VAL A 53 -12.08 7.54 -7.42
CA VAL A 53 -11.61 6.14 -7.38
C VAL A 53 -11.18 5.67 -8.76
N PHE A 54 -11.97 5.93 -9.81
CA PHE A 54 -11.59 5.62 -11.19
C PHE A 54 -10.33 6.37 -11.62
N TYR A 55 -10.18 7.63 -11.20
CA TYR A 55 -9.01 8.45 -11.52
C TYR A 55 -7.69 7.88 -10.97
N VAL A 56 -7.72 7.35 -9.74
CA VAL A 56 -6.54 6.78 -9.07
C VAL A 56 -6.32 5.32 -9.47
N SER A 57 -7.38 4.53 -9.65
CA SER A 57 -7.32 3.08 -9.85
C SER A 57 -7.42 2.63 -11.31
N ALA A 58 -7.29 3.54 -12.28
CA ALA A 58 -7.44 3.23 -13.71
C ALA A 58 -6.55 2.06 -14.17
N VAL A 59 -5.31 1.99 -13.69
CA VAL A 59 -4.37 0.90 -13.99
C VAL A 59 -4.75 -0.38 -13.24
N ALA A 60 -5.04 -0.27 -11.93
CA ALA A 60 -5.44 -1.43 -11.13
C ALA A 60 -6.76 -2.08 -11.59
N LEU A 61 -7.63 -1.33 -12.29
CA LEU A 61 -8.88 -1.86 -12.86
C LEU A 61 -8.65 -2.92 -13.94
N THR A 62 -7.55 -2.85 -14.69
CA THR A 62 -7.25 -3.85 -15.72
C THR A 62 -6.70 -5.14 -15.12
N GLU A 63 -6.02 -5.06 -13.97
CA GLU A 63 -5.35 -6.20 -13.35
C GLU A 63 -6.24 -6.91 -12.31
N ALA A 64 -7.02 -6.14 -11.53
CA ALA A 64 -7.83 -6.67 -10.43
C ALA A 64 -9.25 -6.08 -10.41
N PRO A 65 -10.07 -6.31 -11.45
CA PRO A 65 -11.38 -5.67 -11.60
C PRO A 65 -12.34 -6.00 -10.44
N LEU A 66 -12.29 -7.22 -9.90
CA LEU A 66 -13.12 -7.65 -8.77
C LEU A 66 -12.74 -6.92 -7.47
N THR A 67 -11.45 -6.77 -7.19
CA THR A 67 -10.97 -6.00 -6.03
C THR A 67 -11.43 -4.54 -6.11
N ILE A 68 -11.29 -3.92 -7.29
CA ILE A 68 -11.74 -2.53 -7.46
C ILE A 68 -13.26 -2.41 -7.37
N ALA A 69 -14.02 -3.35 -7.94
CA ALA A 69 -15.47 -3.35 -7.81
C ALA A 69 -15.92 -3.47 -6.35
N ALA A 70 -15.29 -4.36 -5.57
CA ALA A 70 -15.55 -4.49 -4.14
C ALA A 70 -15.18 -3.21 -3.37
N LEU A 71 -14.03 -2.61 -3.67
CA LEU A 71 -13.60 -1.35 -3.06
C LEU A 71 -14.58 -0.20 -3.39
N LEU A 72 -15.05 -0.12 -4.63
CA LEU A 72 -16.04 0.87 -5.06
C LEU A 72 -17.34 0.72 -4.29
N LEU A 73 -17.87 -0.50 -4.18
CA LEU A 73 -19.10 -0.77 -3.43
C LEU A 73 -18.96 -0.35 -1.96
N VAL A 74 -17.86 -0.74 -1.33
CA VAL A 74 -17.55 -0.43 0.07
C VAL A 74 -17.37 1.09 0.27
N THR A 75 -16.76 1.79 -0.70
CA THR A 75 -16.54 3.25 -0.62
C THR A 75 -17.82 4.04 -0.87
N VAL A 76 -18.69 3.60 -1.79
CA VAL A 76 -19.95 4.29 -2.14
C VAL A 76 -20.98 4.19 -1.02
N ALA A 77 -21.05 3.04 -0.32
CA ALA A 77 -22.11 2.76 0.65
C ALA A 77 -22.22 3.81 1.79
N PRO A 78 -21.14 4.24 2.47
CA PRO A 78 -21.20 5.30 3.49
C PRO A 78 -21.79 6.61 2.99
N PHE A 79 -21.41 7.06 1.79
CA PHE A 79 -21.92 8.29 1.21
C PHE A 79 -23.39 8.18 0.82
N MET A 80 -23.82 7.01 0.33
CA MET A 80 -25.24 6.75 0.05
C MET A 80 -26.09 6.78 1.31
N THR A 81 -25.61 6.15 2.38
CA THR A 81 -26.29 6.18 3.69
C THR A 81 -26.40 7.61 4.20
N ALA A 82 -25.33 8.39 4.15
CA ALA A 82 -25.36 9.80 4.55
C ALA A 82 -26.33 10.62 3.68
N ALA A 83 -26.37 10.40 2.37
CA ALA A 83 -27.31 11.06 1.47
C ALA A 83 -28.77 10.74 1.80
N CYS A 84 -29.09 9.49 2.14
CA CYS A 84 -30.42 9.08 2.60
C CYS A 84 -30.79 9.76 3.93
N LEU A 85 -29.86 9.80 4.88
CA LEU A 85 -30.08 10.37 6.21
C LEU A 85 -30.22 11.88 6.20
N ALA A 86 -29.64 12.59 5.23
CA ALA A 86 -29.57 14.05 5.24
C ALA A 86 -30.91 14.79 5.05
N ALA A 87 -31.92 14.18 4.42
CA ALA A 87 -33.23 14.81 4.17
C ALA A 87 -34.36 13.78 4.04
N ASP A 88 -35.62 14.18 4.22
CA ASP A 88 -36.78 13.32 3.97
C ASP A 88 -36.95 13.01 2.47
N GLY A 89 -37.93 12.17 2.10
CA GLY A 89 -38.16 11.80 0.69
C GLY A 89 -38.42 13.00 -0.22
N SER A 90 -39.01 14.07 0.32
CA SER A 90 -39.31 15.33 -0.38
C SER A 90 -38.15 16.33 -0.40
N GLY A 91 -37.02 16.03 0.24
CA GLY A 91 -35.87 16.93 0.34
C GLY A 91 -35.94 17.94 1.49
N ARG A 92 -36.91 17.83 2.41
CA ARG A 92 -36.92 18.67 3.60
C ARG A 92 -35.81 18.22 4.55
N SER A 93 -34.95 19.17 4.91
CA SER A 93 -33.78 18.94 5.74
C SER A 93 -33.54 20.12 6.68
N SER A 94 -33.09 19.82 7.89
CA SER A 94 -32.56 20.80 8.84
C SER A 94 -31.03 20.76 8.83
N GLY A 95 -30.38 21.86 9.23
CA GLY A 95 -28.92 21.90 9.37
C GLY A 95 -28.40 20.78 10.27
N LEU A 96 -29.09 20.53 11.40
CA LEU A 96 -28.74 19.43 12.32
C LEU A 96 -28.75 18.06 11.63
N ARG A 97 -29.77 17.79 10.79
CA ARG A 97 -29.87 16.52 10.08
C ARG A 97 -28.72 16.30 9.10
N ILE A 98 -28.27 17.36 8.41
CA ILE A 98 -27.09 17.31 7.54
C ILE A 98 -25.82 17.05 8.37
N LEU A 99 -25.62 17.78 9.47
CA LEU A 99 -24.46 17.58 10.34
C LEU A 99 -24.43 16.16 10.92
N SER A 100 -25.56 15.63 11.39
CA SER A 100 -25.65 14.25 11.86
C SER A 100 -25.34 13.23 10.75
N ALA A 101 -25.79 13.48 9.52
CA ALA A 101 -25.46 12.62 8.38
C ALA A 101 -23.94 12.58 8.10
N ILE A 102 -23.24 13.72 8.28
CA ILE A 102 -21.78 13.78 8.17
C ILE A 102 -21.09 13.03 9.31
N VAL A 103 -21.59 13.12 10.55
CA VAL A 103 -21.07 12.32 11.67
C VAL A 103 -21.19 10.83 11.35
N VAL A 104 -22.35 10.38 10.87
CA VAL A 104 -22.56 8.97 10.47
C VAL A 104 -21.61 8.57 9.35
N LEU A 105 -21.43 9.42 8.32
CA LEU A 105 -20.44 9.19 7.25
C LEU A 105 -19.05 8.94 7.84
N VAL A 106 -18.57 9.84 8.70
CA VAL A 106 -17.23 9.75 9.31
C VAL A 106 -17.07 8.48 10.14
N LEU A 107 -18.08 8.09 10.92
CA LEU A 107 -18.06 6.85 11.70
C LEU A 107 -18.01 5.59 10.79
N MET A 108 -18.76 5.59 9.69
CA MET A 108 -18.72 4.50 8.72
C MET A 108 -17.34 4.42 8.04
N LEU A 109 -16.78 5.55 7.61
CA LEU A 109 -15.43 5.59 7.03
C LEU A 109 -14.35 5.12 8.01
N HIS A 110 -14.48 5.46 9.30
CA HIS A 110 -13.60 4.94 10.35
C HIS A 110 -13.70 3.41 10.47
N GLY A 111 -14.90 2.84 10.42
CA GLY A 111 -15.09 1.39 10.36
C GLY A 111 -14.39 0.75 9.15
N LEU A 112 -14.47 1.37 7.97
CA LEU A 112 -13.77 0.90 6.78
C LEU A 112 -12.24 0.94 6.93
N ARG A 113 -11.69 1.98 7.57
CA ARG A 113 -10.25 2.07 7.86
C ARG A 113 -9.79 1.00 8.85
N TYR A 114 -10.61 0.69 9.85
CA TYR A 114 -10.33 -0.42 10.75
C TYR A 114 -10.24 -1.76 10.00
N ALA A 115 -11.04 -1.93 8.94
CA ALA A 115 -10.99 -3.08 8.06
C ALA A 115 -9.82 -3.05 7.03
N GLY A 116 -9.14 -1.91 6.85
CA GLY A 116 -7.98 -1.76 5.97
C GLY A 116 -8.20 -0.94 4.70
N SER A 117 -9.32 -0.23 4.58
CA SER A 117 -9.53 0.72 3.49
C SER A 117 -8.80 2.05 3.79
N PRO A 118 -8.08 2.67 2.84
CA PRO A 118 -7.43 3.97 3.07
C PRO A 118 -8.41 5.16 3.06
N VAL A 119 -9.72 4.93 2.92
CA VAL A 119 -10.69 6.01 2.71
C VAL A 119 -10.80 6.91 3.95
N SER A 120 -10.53 8.20 3.75
CA SER A 120 -10.63 9.25 4.75
C SER A 120 -11.02 10.56 4.06
N LEU A 121 -11.78 11.40 4.78
CA LEU A 121 -12.10 12.75 4.27
C LEU A 121 -10.87 13.64 4.24
N THR A 122 -9.91 13.34 5.11
CA THR A 122 -8.63 14.03 5.27
C THR A 122 -7.64 13.68 4.15
N LEU A 123 -7.78 12.52 3.51
CA LEU A 123 -6.83 12.03 2.50
C LEU A 123 -6.57 13.02 1.35
N PRO A 124 -7.57 13.66 0.73
CA PRO A 124 -7.35 14.66 -0.32
C PRO A 124 -6.65 15.95 0.17
N ALA A 125 -6.60 16.20 1.48
CA ALA A 125 -5.94 17.36 2.07
C ALA A 125 -4.52 17.05 2.63
N THR A 126 -4.09 15.79 2.58
CA THR A 126 -2.81 15.30 3.15
C THR A 126 -1.54 16.01 2.68
N PRO A 127 -1.38 16.51 1.43
CA PRO A 127 -0.13 17.18 1.04
C PRO A 127 0.23 18.39 1.92
N VAL A 128 -0.70 18.89 2.74
CA VAL A 128 -0.47 19.99 3.67
C VAL A 128 0.06 19.45 5.02
N PRO A 129 1.29 19.80 5.45
CA PRO A 129 1.84 19.35 6.73
C PRO A 129 0.93 19.64 7.93
N GLY A 130 0.23 20.77 7.91
CA GLY A 130 -0.74 21.14 8.95
C GLY A 130 -1.89 20.13 9.12
N VAL A 131 -2.31 19.46 8.04
CA VAL A 131 -3.35 18.43 8.09
C VAL A 131 -2.83 17.18 8.82
N VAL A 132 -1.62 16.74 8.50
CA VAL A 132 -0.97 15.62 9.19
C VAL A 132 -0.76 15.94 10.67
N ARG A 133 -0.37 17.18 10.99
CA ARG A 133 -0.25 17.65 12.38
C ARG A 133 -1.58 17.58 13.14
N ILE A 134 -2.68 17.97 12.51
CA ILE A 134 -4.02 17.84 13.10
C ILE A 134 -4.36 16.37 13.35
N VAL A 135 -3.99 15.47 12.46
CA VAL A 135 -4.15 14.02 12.64
C VAL A 135 -3.33 13.50 13.81
N ASN A 136 -2.11 14.00 14.01
CA ASN A 136 -1.31 13.65 15.18
C ASN A 136 -1.99 14.10 16.49
N ILE A 137 -2.56 15.30 16.50
CA ILE A 137 -3.21 15.88 17.69
C ILE A 137 -4.57 15.22 17.98
N LEU A 138 -5.45 15.14 16.98
CA LEU A 138 -6.85 14.74 17.13
C LEU A 138 -7.11 13.27 16.81
N GLY A 139 -6.12 12.57 16.24
CA GLY A 139 -6.33 11.31 15.55
C GLY A 139 -7.05 11.50 14.21
N LEU A 140 -7.07 10.44 13.41
CA LEU A 140 -7.67 10.45 12.07
C LEU A 140 -9.21 10.61 12.11
N LEU A 141 -9.87 10.01 13.11
CA LEU A 141 -11.31 10.16 13.33
C LEU A 141 -11.68 11.61 13.67
N GLY A 142 -10.95 12.25 14.59
CA GLY A 142 -11.17 13.64 14.97
C GLY A 142 -10.94 14.59 13.80
N SER A 143 -9.90 14.35 13.00
CA SER A 143 -9.58 15.15 11.81
C SER A 143 -10.66 15.06 10.74
N ASP A 144 -11.13 13.85 10.42
CA ASP A 144 -12.25 13.64 9.49
C ASP A 144 -13.53 14.34 9.98
N LEU A 145 -13.79 14.31 11.29
CA LEU A 145 -14.96 14.98 11.87
C LEU A 145 -14.85 16.50 11.75
N VAL A 146 -13.71 17.09 12.12
CA VAL A 146 -13.48 18.54 12.00
C VAL A 146 -13.61 18.99 10.56
N LEU A 147 -12.98 18.28 9.62
CA LEU A 147 -13.03 18.61 8.20
C LEU A 147 -14.44 18.44 7.62
N GLY A 148 -15.12 17.35 7.94
CA GLY A 148 -16.49 17.10 7.49
C GLY A 148 -17.47 18.15 8.00
N LEU A 149 -17.40 18.52 9.28
CA LEU A 149 -18.26 19.54 9.89
C LEU A 149 -17.94 20.95 9.35
N LEU A 150 -16.67 21.27 9.09
CA LEU A 150 -16.27 22.52 8.45
C LEU A 150 -16.91 22.66 7.07
N GLN A 151 -16.78 21.62 6.23
CA GLN A 151 -17.33 21.62 4.88
C GLN A 151 -18.87 21.68 4.89
N ALA A 152 -19.52 20.98 5.83
CA ALA A 152 -20.97 21.03 5.96
C ALA A 152 -21.48 22.39 6.44
N SER A 153 -20.80 23.00 7.41
CA SER A 153 -21.14 24.34 7.91
C SER A 153 -20.95 25.39 6.82
N THR A 154 -19.88 25.27 6.03
CA THR A 154 -19.62 26.12 4.86
C THR A 154 -20.74 26.00 3.83
N ALA A 155 -21.17 24.77 3.50
CA ALA A 155 -22.27 24.52 2.58
C ALA A 155 -23.60 25.11 3.07
N LEU A 156 -23.90 25.00 4.38
CA LEU A 156 -25.08 25.60 4.99
C LEU A 156 -25.05 27.14 4.95
N ALA A 157 -23.90 27.74 5.26
CA ALA A 157 -23.70 29.18 5.20
C ALA A 157 -23.91 29.71 3.77
N LEU A 158 -23.27 29.07 2.77
CA LEU A 158 -23.46 29.40 1.36
C LEU A 158 -24.92 29.28 0.93
N ARG A 159 -25.61 28.22 1.36
CA ARG A 159 -27.05 28.05 1.07
C ARG A 159 -27.90 29.16 1.69
N HIS A 160 -27.58 29.63 2.90
CA HIS A 160 -28.29 30.76 3.50
C HIS A 160 -28.06 32.08 2.74
N ILE A 161 -26.82 32.34 2.33
CA ILE A 161 -26.47 33.51 1.51
C ILE A 161 -27.22 33.49 0.17
N LEU A 162 -27.17 32.36 -0.53
CA LEU A 162 -27.81 32.21 -1.85
C LEU A 162 -29.34 32.29 -1.80
N ASN A 163 -29.95 31.97 -0.66
CA ASN A 163 -31.40 32.12 -0.44
C ASN A 163 -31.81 33.54 0.01
N GLY A 164 -30.91 34.53 -0.06
CA GLY A 164 -31.22 35.92 0.25
C GLY A 164 -31.39 36.23 1.74
N ARG A 165 -30.95 35.33 2.64
CA ARG A 165 -30.93 35.66 4.07
C ARG A 165 -29.74 36.57 4.34
N GLY A 166 -29.99 37.74 4.92
CA GLY A 166 -28.97 38.77 5.12
C GLY A 166 -27.74 38.26 5.89
N LEU A 167 -26.56 38.80 5.57
CA LEU A 167 -25.26 38.41 6.13
C LEU A 167 -25.23 38.35 7.67
N ARG A 168 -26.04 39.18 8.35
CA ARG A 168 -26.13 39.18 9.83
C ARG A 168 -26.61 37.85 10.42
N SER A 169 -27.55 37.17 9.74
CA SER A 169 -28.03 35.84 10.17
C SER A 169 -26.98 34.75 9.92
N VAL A 170 -26.14 34.93 8.91
CA VAL A 170 -25.02 34.03 8.59
C VAL A 170 -23.87 34.25 9.56
N ALA A 171 -23.58 35.49 9.95
CA ALA A 171 -22.55 35.82 10.93
C ALA A 171 -22.86 35.21 12.31
N SER A 172 -24.10 35.26 12.80
CA SER A 172 -24.48 34.67 14.08
C SER A 172 -24.41 33.14 14.10
N SER A 173 -24.57 32.48 12.95
CA SER A 173 -24.67 31.01 12.83
C SER A 173 -23.38 30.35 12.33
N GLY A 174 -22.64 31.07 11.48
CA GLY A 174 -21.46 30.61 10.74
C GLY A 174 -20.13 31.00 11.38
N LEU A 175 -20.05 32.13 12.11
CA LEU A 175 -18.81 32.50 12.80
C LEU A 175 -18.52 31.56 13.99
N ALA A 176 -19.53 31.16 14.76
CA ALA A 176 -19.31 30.23 15.89
C ALA A 176 -18.91 28.81 15.45
N SER A 177 -19.39 28.34 14.29
CA SER A 177 -19.16 26.98 13.78
C SER A 177 -17.95 26.87 12.84
N GLY A 178 -17.63 27.92 12.07
CA GLY A 178 -16.49 27.96 11.14
C GLY A 178 -15.18 28.48 11.76
N CYS A 179 -15.24 29.31 12.80
CA CYS A 179 -14.02 29.82 13.45
C CYS A 179 -13.27 28.74 14.23
N LEU A 180 -13.95 27.73 14.79
CA LEU A 180 -13.28 26.70 15.60
C LEU A 180 -12.34 25.81 14.76
N PRO A 181 -12.75 25.25 13.59
CA PRO A 181 -11.83 24.53 12.71
C PRO A 181 -10.68 25.40 12.17
N LEU A 182 -10.96 26.68 11.86
CA LEU A 182 -9.94 27.63 11.40
C LEU A 182 -8.95 27.99 12.51
N MET A 183 -9.39 28.09 13.77
CA MET A 183 -8.51 28.29 14.93
C MET A 183 -7.67 27.04 15.22
N VAL A 184 -8.21 25.84 15.02
CA VAL A 184 -7.44 24.58 15.11
C VAL A 184 -6.38 24.52 14.00
N LEU A 185 -6.74 24.90 12.77
CA LEU A 185 -5.80 24.98 11.64
C LEU A 185 -4.73 26.06 11.84
N ALA A 186 -5.10 27.24 12.36
CA ALA A 186 -4.18 28.34 12.64
C ALA A 186 -3.26 28.02 13.82
N GLY A 187 -3.78 27.45 14.91
CA GLY A 187 -2.97 27.04 16.07
C GLY A 187 -2.00 25.88 15.76
N ALA A 188 -2.31 25.06 14.74
CA ALA A 188 -1.38 24.06 14.23
C ALA A 188 -0.20 24.67 13.43
N HIS A 189 -0.27 25.94 13.03
CA HIS A 189 0.82 26.62 12.32
C HIS A 189 1.86 27.20 13.30
N ASP A 190 1.42 27.82 14.39
CA ASP A 190 2.29 28.57 15.30
C ASP A 190 3.09 27.71 16.29
N GLY A 191 2.73 26.44 16.49
CA GLY A 191 3.40 25.56 17.46
C GLY A 191 4.72 24.95 16.99
N ALA A 192 5.24 25.30 15.81
CA ALA A 192 6.52 24.77 15.32
C ALA A 192 7.70 25.62 15.80
N THR A 193 7.79 25.89 17.11
CA THR A 193 9.10 26.15 17.68
C THR A 193 9.92 24.88 17.45
N PRO A 194 11.00 24.92 16.65
CA PRO A 194 11.91 23.78 16.57
C PRO A 194 12.28 23.42 18.01
N ALA A 195 12.10 22.15 18.37
CA ALA A 195 12.58 21.68 19.67
C ALA A 195 14.02 22.20 19.81
N PRO A 196 14.37 22.87 20.93
CA PRO A 196 15.72 23.38 21.11
C PRO A 196 16.65 22.22 20.81
N ALA A 197 17.58 22.42 19.87
CA ALA A 197 18.54 21.39 19.48
C ALA A 197 19.13 20.84 20.77
N SER A 198 18.74 19.61 21.13
CA SER A 198 19.24 18.99 22.34
C SER A 198 20.75 18.92 22.17
N THR A 199 21.48 19.59 23.05
CA THR A 199 22.94 19.60 23.03
C THR A 199 23.52 18.22 23.37
N ASP A 200 22.68 17.32 23.86
CA ASP A 200 22.96 15.89 23.88
C ASP A 200 22.58 15.30 22.51
N ALA A 201 23.59 14.79 21.80
CA ALA A 201 23.42 14.08 20.55
C ALA A 201 22.60 12.82 20.80
N SER A 202 21.27 12.93 20.73
CA SER A 202 20.39 11.77 20.74
C SER A 202 20.89 10.80 19.67
N PRO A 203 21.00 9.49 20.00
CA PRO A 203 21.47 8.51 19.03
C PRO A 203 20.61 8.60 17.77
N SER A 204 21.27 8.80 16.64
CA SER A 204 20.63 8.90 15.32
C SER A 204 21.00 7.69 14.48
N ILE A 205 20.03 7.16 13.75
CA ILE A 205 20.21 6.03 12.84
C ILE A 205 20.14 6.56 11.41
N ARG A 206 21.16 6.25 10.61
CA ARG A 206 21.22 6.55 9.18
C ARG A 206 20.68 5.34 8.41
N ILE A 207 19.57 5.55 7.71
CA ILE A 207 18.84 4.48 7.02
C ILE A 207 18.95 4.72 5.51
N ALA A 208 19.49 3.75 4.79
CA ALA A 208 19.50 3.72 3.33
C ALA A 208 18.23 3.03 2.81
N LEU A 209 17.39 3.76 2.09
CA LEU A 209 16.17 3.26 1.45
C LEU A 209 16.50 2.92 -0.01
N MET A 210 16.57 1.62 -0.31
CA MET A 210 17.04 1.15 -1.62
C MET A 210 16.00 1.41 -2.71
N GLU A 211 16.46 1.88 -3.88
CA GLU A 211 15.65 2.07 -5.08
C GLU A 211 16.01 0.96 -6.08
N THR A 212 15.24 -0.13 -6.09
CA THR A 212 15.57 -1.31 -6.91
C THR A 212 15.24 -1.15 -8.39
N HIS A 213 14.30 -0.25 -8.73
CA HIS A 213 13.78 -0.06 -10.09
C HIS A 213 13.47 -1.36 -10.84
N LEU A 214 12.98 -2.38 -10.14
CA LEU A 214 12.65 -3.67 -10.77
C LEU A 214 11.39 -3.48 -11.60
N SER A 215 11.51 -3.70 -12.90
CA SER A 215 10.38 -3.69 -13.83
C SER A 215 9.54 -4.96 -13.68
N GLY A 216 8.27 -4.90 -14.11
CA GLY A 216 7.42 -6.09 -14.19
C GLY A 216 8.03 -7.17 -15.08
N LEU A 217 8.71 -6.76 -16.15
CA LEU A 217 9.43 -7.66 -17.06
C LEU A 217 10.55 -8.42 -16.33
N GLU A 218 11.46 -7.73 -15.64
CA GLU A 218 12.55 -8.40 -14.91
C GLU A 218 12.04 -9.38 -13.86
N ARG A 219 10.92 -9.07 -13.21
CA ARG A 219 10.28 -9.96 -12.25
C ARG A 219 9.73 -11.22 -12.94
N ASP A 220 9.01 -11.05 -14.04
CA ASP A 220 8.36 -12.16 -14.75
C ASP A 220 9.38 -13.05 -15.49
N TRP A 221 10.54 -12.51 -15.82
CA TRP A 221 11.65 -13.16 -16.53
C TRP A 221 12.88 -13.42 -15.65
N VAL A 222 12.71 -13.42 -14.31
CA VAL A 222 13.82 -13.56 -13.36
C VAL A 222 14.70 -14.78 -13.63
N ALA A 223 14.15 -15.86 -14.18
CA ALA A 223 14.91 -17.08 -14.47
C ALA A 223 15.74 -17.04 -15.77
N ALA A 224 15.61 -16.00 -16.60
CA ALA A 224 16.39 -15.84 -17.84
C ALA A 224 17.88 -15.54 -17.55
N ASP A 225 18.74 -15.78 -18.54
CA ASP A 225 20.17 -15.49 -18.42
C ASP A 225 20.40 -13.99 -18.25
N GLY A 226 21.32 -13.62 -17.35
CA GLY A 226 21.74 -12.25 -17.15
C GLY A 226 20.74 -11.41 -16.36
N VAL A 227 19.45 -11.78 -16.31
CA VAL A 227 18.42 -11.05 -15.54
C VAL A 227 18.63 -11.22 -14.03
N LEU A 228 18.65 -12.45 -13.53
CA LEU A 228 18.88 -12.71 -12.10
C LEU A 228 20.26 -12.18 -11.66
N GLU A 229 21.28 -12.45 -12.46
CA GLU A 229 22.65 -12.02 -12.18
C GLU A 229 22.76 -10.49 -12.12
N ASP A 230 22.17 -9.77 -13.08
CA ASP A 230 22.15 -8.30 -13.09
C ASP A 230 21.39 -7.73 -11.88
N ILE A 231 20.24 -8.30 -11.52
CA ILE A 231 19.49 -7.89 -10.33
C ILE A 231 20.37 -8.05 -9.08
N LEU A 232 20.97 -9.23 -8.89
CA LEU A 232 21.82 -9.51 -7.74
C LEU A 232 23.05 -8.60 -7.72
N GLN A 233 23.66 -8.33 -8.88
CA GLN A 233 24.81 -7.45 -9.01
C GLN A 233 24.44 -6.00 -8.67
N ARG A 234 23.33 -5.47 -9.19
CA ARG A 234 22.84 -4.13 -8.85
C ARG A 234 22.54 -4.00 -7.37
N GLN A 235 21.95 -5.03 -6.76
CA GLN A 235 21.67 -5.03 -5.33
C GLN A 235 22.94 -5.07 -4.48
N ALA A 236 23.92 -5.92 -4.85
CA ALA A 236 25.21 -5.95 -4.19
C ALA A 236 25.94 -4.60 -4.30
N HIS A 237 25.96 -4.01 -5.49
CA HIS A 237 26.55 -2.69 -5.70
C HIS A 237 25.87 -1.60 -4.87
N GLY A 238 24.53 -1.55 -4.87
CA GLY A 238 23.78 -0.57 -4.07
C GLY A 238 24.00 -0.75 -2.57
N ARG A 239 24.09 -1.99 -2.09
CA ARG A 239 24.45 -2.31 -0.70
C ARG A 239 25.84 -1.76 -0.35
N ASP A 240 26.83 -1.99 -1.20
CA ASP A 240 28.19 -1.52 -0.96
C ASP A 240 28.28 0.00 -0.97
N GLN A 241 27.53 0.68 -1.83
CA GLN A 241 27.43 2.13 -1.84
C GLN A 241 26.72 2.67 -0.59
N ALA A 242 25.67 2.01 -0.11
CA ALA A 242 25.00 2.38 1.14
C ALA A 242 25.92 2.23 2.36
N LYS A 243 26.70 1.14 2.41
CA LYS A 243 27.76 0.93 3.41
C LYS A 243 28.81 2.04 3.34
N ALA A 244 29.31 2.35 2.15
CA ALA A 244 30.31 3.39 1.95
C ALA A 244 29.80 4.79 2.35
N ALA A 245 28.50 5.04 2.20
CA ALA A 245 27.85 6.27 2.68
C ALA A 245 27.67 6.30 4.21
N GLY A 246 27.98 5.21 4.92
CA GLY A 246 27.86 5.07 6.36
C GLY A 246 26.42 4.88 6.82
N ALA A 247 25.62 4.12 6.08
CA ALA A 247 24.31 3.68 6.52
C ALA A 247 24.46 2.67 7.67
N ASP A 248 23.68 2.87 8.73
CA ASP A 248 23.54 1.90 9.82
C ASP A 248 22.61 0.77 9.38
N TRP A 249 21.50 1.13 8.72
CA TRP A 249 20.49 0.20 8.22
C TRP A 249 20.26 0.35 6.71
N ILE A 250 19.95 -0.75 6.04
CA ILE A 250 19.60 -0.83 4.63
C ILE A 250 18.20 -1.43 4.52
N VAL A 251 17.26 -0.70 3.93
CA VAL A 251 15.86 -1.11 3.79
C VAL A 251 15.51 -1.28 2.32
N TRP A 252 15.11 -2.49 1.95
CA TRP A 252 14.74 -2.87 0.59
C TRP A 252 13.22 -2.89 0.42
N PRO A 253 12.67 -2.41 -0.70
CA PRO A 253 11.23 -2.33 -0.92
C PRO A 253 10.57 -3.71 -1.09
N GLU A 254 9.23 -3.70 -1.22
CA GLU A 254 8.49 -4.93 -1.53
C GLU A 254 8.96 -5.53 -2.86
N SER A 255 9.02 -6.86 -2.91
CA SER A 255 9.52 -7.65 -4.04
C SER A 255 10.95 -7.33 -4.47
N ALA A 256 11.76 -6.71 -3.60
CA ALA A 256 13.17 -6.47 -3.90
C ALA A 256 13.95 -7.78 -4.07
N THR A 257 13.67 -8.81 -3.26
CA THR A 257 14.29 -10.12 -3.45
C THR A 257 13.86 -10.75 -4.79
N PRO A 258 14.80 -11.15 -5.67
CA PRO A 258 14.46 -11.91 -6.86
C PRO A 258 14.09 -13.36 -6.50
N GLY A 259 13.05 -13.87 -7.16
CA GLY A 259 12.57 -15.25 -6.99
C GLY A 259 11.90 -15.54 -5.64
N TYR A 260 11.52 -16.80 -5.44
CA TYR A 260 10.97 -17.26 -4.16
C TYR A 260 12.06 -17.65 -3.18
N ARG A 261 11.92 -17.22 -1.93
CA ARG A 261 12.76 -17.67 -0.82
C ARG A 261 12.31 -19.03 -0.33
N GLN A 262 13.29 -19.79 0.13
CA GLN A 262 13.08 -21.00 0.89
C GLN A 262 12.43 -20.65 2.24
N PRO A 263 11.47 -21.45 2.74
CA PRO A 263 11.20 -21.47 4.17
C PRO A 263 12.45 -22.00 4.91
N PRO A 264 12.72 -21.53 6.13
CA PRO A 264 13.83 -22.08 6.91
C PRO A 264 13.56 -23.56 7.18
N VAL A 265 14.49 -24.43 6.75
CA VAL A 265 14.69 -25.72 7.40
C VAL A 265 15.45 -25.41 8.68
N ALA A 266 14.91 -25.79 9.84
CA ALA A 266 15.44 -25.43 11.17
C ALA A 266 16.92 -25.81 11.40
N GLU A 267 17.50 -26.61 10.51
CA GLU A 267 18.87 -27.13 10.57
C GLU A 267 19.79 -26.64 9.45
N TRP A 268 19.33 -25.75 8.54
CA TRP A 268 20.25 -25.21 7.55
C TRP A 268 21.05 -24.06 8.15
N PRO A 269 22.37 -24.22 8.35
CA PRO A 269 23.21 -23.10 8.66
C PRO A 269 23.07 -22.11 7.50
N GLU A 270 22.49 -20.95 7.77
CA GLU A 270 22.70 -19.80 6.89
C GLU A 270 24.22 -19.75 6.67
N ARG A 271 24.67 -19.90 5.41
CA ARG A 271 26.09 -19.94 5.10
C ARG A 271 26.73 -18.78 5.86
N PRO A 272 27.65 -19.03 6.80
CA PRO A 272 28.29 -17.94 7.52
C PRO A 272 28.95 -17.08 6.45
N GLU A 273 28.43 -15.86 6.25
CA GLU A 273 29.16 -14.85 5.52
C GLU A 273 30.50 -14.75 6.24
N ALA A 274 31.58 -15.03 5.51
CA ALA A 274 32.93 -15.11 6.06
C ALA A 274 33.13 -13.93 7.02
N GLU A 275 33.52 -14.24 8.26
CA GLU A 275 33.70 -13.31 9.37
C GLU A 275 34.54 -12.10 8.92
N SER A 276 33.86 -11.08 8.39
CA SER A 276 34.49 -9.81 8.09
C SER A 276 34.48 -9.04 9.40
N PRO A 277 35.65 -8.58 9.90
CA PRO A 277 35.72 -7.81 11.14
C PRO A 277 35.02 -6.43 11.06
N GLN A 278 34.41 -6.09 9.92
CA GLN A 278 33.57 -4.91 9.76
C GLN A 278 32.11 -5.22 10.13
N ARG A 279 31.57 -4.44 11.09
CA ARG A 279 30.15 -4.43 11.45
C ARG A 279 29.33 -4.21 10.19
N GLN A 280 28.62 -5.24 9.73
CA GLN A 280 27.71 -5.13 8.60
C GLN A 280 26.51 -4.27 9.02
N PRO A 281 26.02 -3.37 8.14
CA PRO A 281 24.77 -2.69 8.41
C PRO A 281 23.65 -3.72 8.49
N LEU A 282 22.63 -3.37 9.23
CA LEU A 282 21.42 -4.15 9.32
C LEU A 282 20.66 -4.13 8.00
N GLU A 283 20.04 -5.24 7.61
CA GLU A 283 19.19 -5.28 6.41
C GLU A 283 17.75 -5.62 6.75
N ILE A 284 16.81 -4.81 6.27
CA ILE A 284 15.38 -5.14 6.25
C ILE A 284 14.98 -5.31 4.79
N LEU A 285 14.45 -6.48 4.43
CA LEU A 285 14.09 -6.78 3.04
C LEU A 285 12.79 -7.56 2.94
N HIS A 286 12.15 -7.46 1.78
CA HIS A 286 10.97 -8.26 1.47
C HIS A 286 11.31 -9.44 0.54
N GLY A 287 10.62 -10.56 0.73
CA GLY A 287 10.59 -11.68 -0.20
C GLY A 287 9.27 -12.44 -0.18
N TYR A 288 9.09 -13.37 -1.11
CA TYR A 288 7.98 -14.33 -1.11
C TYR A 288 8.50 -15.72 -0.77
N ILE A 289 7.89 -16.39 0.20
CA ILE A 289 8.16 -17.79 0.53
C ILE A 289 7.17 -18.65 -0.24
N TYR A 290 7.67 -19.51 -1.13
CA TYR A 290 6.81 -20.50 -1.78
C TYR A 290 6.54 -21.65 -0.82
N ARG A 291 5.27 -21.94 -0.50
CA ARG A 291 4.89 -23.03 0.40
C ARG A 291 4.43 -24.25 -0.38
N SER A 292 3.49 -24.05 -1.28
CA SER A 292 2.91 -25.08 -2.13
C SER A 292 2.22 -24.41 -3.33
N PRO A 293 1.71 -25.18 -4.30
CA PRO A 293 0.98 -24.61 -5.43
C PRO A 293 -0.18 -23.70 -5.00
N GLY A 294 -0.15 -22.44 -5.43
CA GLY A 294 -1.11 -21.40 -5.08
C GLY A 294 -1.02 -20.87 -3.66
N GLN A 295 0.04 -21.22 -2.92
CA GLN A 295 0.25 -20.75 -1.54
C GLN A 295 1.64 -20.17 -1.39
N LEU A 296 1.69 -18.85 -1.26
CA LEU A 296 2.88 -18.08 -0.93
C LEU A 296 2.75 -17.42 0.44
N GLY A 297 3.85 -17.17 1.13
CA GLY A 297 3.94 -16.20 2.23
C GLY A 297 4.63 -14.92 1.75
N SER A 298 4.08 -13.76 2.06
CA SER A 298 4.80 -12.48 1.88
C SER A 298 5.50 -12.15 3.20
N VAL A 299 6.82 -11.96 3.17
CA VAL A 299 7.64 -11.87 4.38
C VAL A 299 8.59 -10.68 4.34
N GLY A 300 8.62 -9.95 5.44
CA GLY A 300 9.68 -9.02 5.79
C GLY A 300 10.73 -9.74 6.62
N ILE A 301 11.99 -9.57 6.27
CA ILE A 301 13.14 -10.24 6.88
C ILE A 301 14.06 -9.14 7.40
N ALA A 302 14.30 -9.13 8.70
CA ALA A 302 15.31 -8.30 9.34
C ALA A 302 16.54 -9.18 9.64
N ARG A 303 17.69 -8.84 9.05
CA ARG A 303 18.98 -9.46 9.32
C ARG A 303 19.85 -8.50 10.10
N SER A 304 20.14 -8.86 11.34
CA SER A 304 20.98 -8.11 12.25
C SER A 304 22.47 -8.21 11.90
N SER A 305 23.25 -7.27 12.43
CA SER A 305 24.71 -7.23 12.26
C SER A 305 25.44 -8.43 12.88
N ASP A 306 24.81 -9.15 13.81
CA ASP A 306 25.29 -10.40 14.42
C ASP A 306 24.89 -11.66 13.63
N GLY A 307 24.23 -11.50 12.47
CA GLY A 307 23.73 -12.59 11.65
C GLY A 307 22.39 -13.16 12.09
N SER A 308 21.78 -12.66 13.17
CA SER A 308 20.44 -13.10 13.56
C SER A 308 19.39 -12.62 12.56
N THR A 309 18.47 -13.52 12.21
CA THR A 309 17.41 -13.23 11.23
C THR A 309 16.04 -13.34 11.90
N GLN A 310 15.27 -12.26 11.87
CA GLN A 310 13.87 -12.21 12.31
C GLN A 310 12.95 -12.08 11.10
N ARG A 311 11.79 -12.75 11.13
CA ARG A 311 10.84 -12.78 10.02
C ARG A 311 9.46 -12.35 10.47
N VAL A 312 8.81 -11.57 9.62
CA VAL A 312 7.46 -11.05 9.84
C VAL A 312 6.64 -11.33 8.59
N GLU A 313 5.57 -12.10 8.73
CA GLU A 313 4.69 -12.42 7.62
C GLU A 313 3.54 -11.42 7.49
N LYS A 314 3.10 -11.17 6.25
CA LYS A 314 1.95 -10.33 5.94
C LYS A 314 0.69 -10.92 6.59
N VAL A 315 0.09 -10.17 7.50
CA VAL A 315 -1.03 -10.66 8.32
C VAL A 315 -2.30 -10.76 7.48
N ARG A 316 -2.53 -9.78 6.60
CA ARG A 316 -3.78 -9.70 5.85
C ARG A 316 -3.55 -9.30 4.40
N PRO A 317 -3.37 -10.29 3.52
CA PRO A 317 -3.35 -10.08 2.07
C PRO A 317 -4.55 -9.30 1.56
N LEU A 318 -4.37 -8.63 0.43
CA LEU A 318 -5.41 -7.91 -0.29
C LEU A 318 -6.41 -8.91 -0.89
N PRO A 319 -7.72 -8.79 -0.56
CA PRO A 319 -8.73 -9.67 -1.14
C PRO A 319 -8.71 -9.62 -2.68
N PHE A 320 -8.78 -10.80 -3.30
CA PHE A 320 -8.76 -11.06 -4.74
C PHE A 320 -7.48 -10.65 -5.51
N ALA A 321 -6.68 -9.72 -5.01
CA ALA A 321 -5.41 -9.32 -5.63
C ALA A 321 -4.21 -10.17 -5.13
N GLU A 322 -4.34 -10.73 -3.93
CA GLU A 322 -3.32 -11.54 -3.26
C GLU A 322 -3.96 -12.82 -2.69
N ASP A 323 -4.89 -13.43 -3.44
CA ASP A 323 -5.58 -14.66 -3.05
C ASP A 323 -4.65 -15.88 -2.94
N TYR A 324 -3.49 -15.81 -3.61
CA TYR A 324 -2.40 -16.77 -3.50
C TYR A 324 -1.51 -16.56 -2.25
N LEU A 325 -1.66 -15.45 -1.51
CA LEU A 325 -0.92 -15.23 -0.26
C LEU A 325 -1.67 -15.86 0.91
N THR A 326 -0.95 -16.63 1.71
CA THR A 326 -1.45 -17.19 2.96
C THR A 326 -1.42 -16.11 4.04
N PRO A 327 -2.56 -15.77 4.68
CA PRO A 327 -2.57 -14.83 5.79
C PRO A 327 -1.85 -15.43 7.01
N SER A 328 -1.02 -14.62 7.67
CA SER A 328 -0.47 -14.99 8.98
C SER A 328 -1.43 -14.66 10.11
N THR A 329 -1.52 -15.55 11.10
CA THR A 329 -2.35 -15.39 12.31
C THR A 329 -1.59 -14.76 13.49
N GLY A 330 -0.37 -14.25 13.24
CA GLY A 330 0.61 -13.93 14.27
C GLY A 330 0.40 -12.64 15.08
N GLU A 331 1.27 -12.52 16.09
CA GLU A 331 1.55 -11.38 16.95
C GLU A 331 1.82 -10.07 16.17
N PRO A 332 1.79 -8.90 16.83
CA PRO A 332 2.17 -7.66 16.17
C PRO A 332 3.54 -7.81 15.47
N PRO A 333 3.68 -7.27 14.25
CA PRO A 333 4.83 -7.50 13.37
C PRO A 333 6.09 -6.75 13.83
N LEU A 334 6.56 -7.05 15.04
CA LEU A 334 7.65 -6.35 15.73
C LEU A 334 8.93 -7.16 15.71
N VAL A 335 10.03 -6.44 15.54
CA VAL A 335 11.39 -6.93 15.66
C VAL A 335 12.18 -5.96 16.53
N ASP A 336 13.01 -6.49 17.43
CA ASP A 336 13.98 -5.68 18.17
C ASP A 336 15.27 -5.62 17.36
N ILE A 337 15.67 -4.40 17.03
CA ILE A 337 16.80 -4.11 16.15
C ILE A 337 17.65 -3.01 16.77
N ASP A 338 18.90 -3.31 17.14
CA ASP A 338 19.83 -2.36 17.77
C ASP A 338 19.19 -1.60 18.96
N GLY A 339 18.28 -2.25 19.71
CA GLY A 339 17.53 -1.63 20.82
C GLY A 339 16.37 -0.74 20.39
N VAL A 340 16.00 -0.74 19.11
CA VAL A 340 14.83 -0.07 18.54
C VAL A 340 13.74 -1.08 18.23
N ARG A 341 12.53 -0.86 18.76
CA ARG A 341 11.36 -1.69 18.44
C ARG A 341 10.78 -1.28 17.09
N VAL A 342 11.03 -2.07 16.06
CA VAL A 342 10.62 -1.78 14.68
C VAL A 342 9.42 -2.63 14.29
N ALA A 343 8.37 -1.99 13.75
CA ALA A 343 7.25 -2.66 13.13
C ALA A 343 7.46 -2.80 11.62
N ILE A 344 7.59 -4.02 11.10
CA ILE A 344 7.72 -4.27 9.66
C ILE A 344 6.34 -4.51 9.06
N LEU A 345 5.85 -3.56 8.26
CA LEU A 345 4.54 -3.63 7.63
C LEU A 345 4.70 -3.74 6.11
N ILE A 346 4.00 -4.68 5.48
CA ILE A 346 4.15 -4.93 4.05
C ILE A 346 2.97 -4.30 3.30
N CYS A 347 3.30 -3.39 2.39
CA CYS A 347 2.36 -2.76 1.46
C CYS A 347 1.15 -2.15 2.18
N SER A 348 -0.04 -2.71 1.99
CA SER A 348 -1.30 -2.24 2.55
C SER A 348 -1.45 -2.41 4.06
N ASP A 349 -0.58 -3.17 4.73
CA ASP A 349 -0.73 -3.42 6.18
C ASP A 349 -0.61 -2.15 7.03
N THR A 350 0.11 -1.14 6.56
CA THR A 350 0.17 0.20 7.17
C THR A 350 -1.14 0.96 7.12
N LEU A 351 -2.03 0.64 6.18
CA LEU A 351 -3.32 1.32 6.02
C LEU A 351 -4.35 0.83 7.05
N ARG A 352 -4.08 -0.30 7.71
CA ARG A 352 -5.00 -0.93 8.66
C ARG A 352 -4.86 -0.28 10.03
N GLN A 353 -5.83 0.55 10.38
CA GLN A 353 -5.81 1.27 11.66
C GLN A 353 -5.68 0.33 12.87
N GLY A 354 -6.33 -0.84 12.85
CA GLY A 354 -6.21 -1.84 13.92
C GLY A 354 -4.81 -2.46 14.04
N THR A 355 -4.07 -2.60 12.94
CA THR A 355 -2.67 -3.07 12.98
C THR A 355 -1.78 -1.99 13.58
N VAL A 356 -1.93 -0.75 13.11
CA VAL A 356 -1.17 0.42 13.57
C VAL A 356 -1.41 0.70 15.07
N GLN A 357 -2.64 0.51 15.56
CA GLN A 357 -2.95 0.60 16.99
C GLN A 357 -2.26 -0.48 17.82
N ARG A 358 -2.23 -1.73 17.33
CA ARG A 358 -1.56 -2.85 18.04
C ARG A 358 -0.05 -2.64 18.16
N ILE A 359 0.62 -2.21 17.09
CA ILE A 359 2.07 -1.93 17.16
C ILE A 359 2.39 -0.75 18.07
N ARG A 360 1.52 0.26 18.12
CA ARG A 360 1.64 1.38 19.06
C ARG A 360 1.48 0.91 20.51
N GLN A 361 0.49 0.06 20.79
CA GLN A 361 0.28 -0.53 22.12
C GLN A 361 1.46 -1.40 22.55
N ALA A 362 2.14 -2.01 21.59
CA ALA A 362 3.38 -2.75 21.80
C ALA A 362 4.64 -1.86 21.70
N GLU A 363 4.47 -0.54 21.80
CA GLU A 363 5.53 0.46 21.95
C GLU A 363 6.55 0.46 20.80
N ALA A 364 6.08 0.22 19.57
CA ALA A 364 6.91 0.42 18.38
C ALA A 364 7.42 1.87 18.31
N GLN A 365 8.70 2.02 18.01
CA GLN A 365 9.38 3.30 17.88
C GLN A 365 9.52 3.75 16.43
N LEU A 366 9.50 2.78 15.50
CA LEU A 366 9.56 3.03 14.06
C LEU A 366 8.67 2.01 13.34
N ILE A 367 8.03 2.45 12.26
CA ILE A 367 7.41 1.58 11.28
C ILE A 367 8.28 1.55 10.02
N VAL A 368 8.54 0.36 9.50
CA VAL A 368 9.17 0.18 8.19
C VAL A 368 8.11 -0.40 7.25
N ASN A 369 7.67 0.41 6.29
CA ASN A 369 6.76 0.01 5.23
C ASN A 369 7.54 -0.45 4.00
N LEU A 370 7.44 -1.74 3.68
CA LEU A 370 7.98 -2.31 2.46
C LEU A 370 6.87 -2.31 1.39
N SER A 371 6.96 -1.43 0.39
CA SER A 371 5.89 -1.21 -0.60
C SER A 371 6.33 -1.49 -2.04
N GLY A 372 5.43 -2.09 -2.82
CA GLY A 372 5.55 -2.31 -4.26
C GLY A 372 4.43 -1.63 -5.05
N THR A 373 3.74 -0.65 -4.43
CA THR A 373 2.52 -0.05 -4.98
C THR A 373 2.77 0.63 -6.33
N ALA A 374 3.89 1.34 -6.50
CA ALA A 374 4.21 2.00 -7.78
C ALA A 374 4.40 0.98 -8.91
N LEU A 375 5.04 -0.15 -8.64
CA LEU A 375 5.19 -1.24 -9.60
C LEU A 375 3.84 -1.90 -9.95
N ALA A 376 3.01 -2.18 -8.94
CA ALA A 376 1.76 -2.94 -9.12
C ALA A 376 0.58 -2.10 -9.64
N ALA A 377 0.51 -0.81 -9.31
CA ALA A 377 -0.68 0.00 -9.57
C ALA A 377 -0.38 1.40 -10.11
N GLY A 378 0.91 1.69 -10.35
CA GLY A 378 1.37 2.95 -10.92
C GLY A 378 1.59 4.07 -9.90
N PRO A 379 2.19 5.18 -10.36
CA PRO A 379 2.69 6.24 -9.48
C PRO A 379 1.58 6.99 -8.73
N ARG A 380 0.36 7.11 -9.29
CA ARG A 380 -0.73 7.82 -8.61
C ARG A 380 -1.18 7.07 -7.36
N LEU A 381 -1.45 5.77 -7.47
CA LEU A 381 -1.88 4.97 -6.32
C LEU A 381 -0.76 4.87 -5.27
N ALA A 382 0.51 4.79 -5.70
CA ALA A 382 1.66 4.88 -4.82
C ALA A 382 1.69 6.17 -3.98
N THR A 383 1.48 7.35 -4.60
CA THR A 383 1.41 8.60 -3.82
C THR A 383 0.26 8.56 -2.81
N ILE A 384 -0.92 8.05 -3.21
CA ILE A 384 -2.08 7.94 -2.31
C ILE A 384 -1.82 6.98 -1.16
N HIS A 385 -1.18 5.84 -1.43
CA HIS A 385 -0.76 4.88 -0.42
C HIS A 385 0.24 5.50 0.57
N ARG A 386 1.22 6.26 0.07
CA ARG A 386 2.17 7.03 0.90
C ARG A 386 1.46 8.06 1.79
N TRP A 387 0.54 8.85 1.23
CA TRP A 387 -0.24 9.81 2.01
C TRP A 387 -1.08 9.13 3.09
N ALA A 388 -1.78 8.05 2.75
CA ALA A 388 -2.56 7.29 3.71
C ALA A 388 -1.67 6.65 4.80
N THR A 389 -0.47 6.17 4.44
CA THR A 389 0.55 5.70 5.39
C THR A 389 0.98 6.83 6.32
N HIS A 390 1.22 8.04 5.81
CA HIS A 390 1.61 9.21 6.62
C HIS A 390 0.52 9.59 7.63
N LEU A 391 -0.75 9.56 7.23
CA LEU A 391 -1.87 9.81 8.13
C LEU A 391 -1.94 8.76 9.25
N GLN A 392 -1.65 7.49 8.96
CA GLN A 392 -1.60 6.44 9.97
C GLN A 392 -0.39 6.60 10.90
N ALA A 393 0.77 6.97 10.36
CA ALA A 393 1.98 7.34 11.12
C ALA A 393 1.68 8.43 12.15
N ALA A 394 1.06 9.51 11.69
CA ALA A 394 0.65 10.63 12.53
C ALA A 394 -0.39 10.20 13.57
N ASN A 395 -1.41 9.44 13.17
CA ASN A 395 -2.42 8.93 14.10
C ASN A 395 -1.83 8.03 15.21
N ALA A 396 -0.76 7.30 14.91
CA ALA A 396 -0.04 6.50 15.89
C ALA A 396 1.01 7.30 16.69
N ASN A 397 1.38 8.47 16.20
CA ASN A 397 2.59 9.18 16.58
C ASN A 397 3.84 8.28 16.53
N ILE A 398 4.03 7.59 15.40
CA ILE A 398 5.21 6.75 15.15
C ILE A 398 5.76 7.13 13.77
N PRO A 399 7.05 7.48 13.65
CA PRO A 399 7.65 7.73 12.34
C PRO A 399 7.54 6.49 11.45
N VAL A 400 7.42 6.71 10.14
CA VAL A 400 7.41 5.63 9.15
C VAL A 400 8.51 5.85 8.13
N VAL A 401 9.33 4.83 7.92
CA VAL A 401 10.17 4.71 6.74
C VAL A 401 9.37 3.98 5.66
N VAL A 402 9.25 4.57 4.46
CA VAL A 402 8.63 3.92 3.31
C VAL A 402 9.71 3.59 2.30
N ALA A 403 9.99 2.30 2.10
CA ALA A 403 10.81 1.82 1.00
C ALA A 403 9.88 1.34 -0.12
N GLU A 404 9.94 2.01 -1.28
CA GLU A 404 9.03 1.73 -2.40
C GLU A 404 9.78 1.26 -3.65
N ASN A 405 9.28 0.22 -4.30
CA ASN A 405 9.83 -0.24 -5.57
C ASN A 405 9.26 0.60 -6.72
N GLY A 406 10.13 1.26 -7.49
CA GLY A 406 9.75 2.11 -8.61
C GLY A 406 9.62 3.60 -8.26
N ARG A 407 9.84 4.00 -7.00
CA ARG A 407 9.87 5.40 -6.56
C ARG A 407 10.87 5.63 -5.44
N PRO A 408 11.33 6.88 -5.24
CA PRO A 408 12.12 7.22 -4.07
C PRO A 408 11.37 6.92 -2.77
N GLY A 409 12.08 6.29 -1.83
CA GLY A 409 11.61 6.11 -0.47
C GLY A 409 11.69 7.40 0.36
N ASP A 410 10.90 7.47 1.44
CA ASP A 410 10.78 8.67 2.29
C ASP A 410 10.77 8.30 3.77
N LEU A 411 11.23 9.24 4.62
CA LEU A 411 10.94 9.25 6.05
C LEU A 411 9.75 10.18 6.32
N LEU A 412 8.66 9.60 6.81
CA LEU A 412 7.42 10.28 7.15
C LEU A 412 7.36 10.51 8.65
N ARG A 413 7.48 11.76 9.08
CA ARG A 413 7.42 12.11 10.50
C ARG A 413 5.98 12.36 10.96
N PRO A 414 5.63 12.02 12.21
CA PRO A 414 4.27 12.22 12.72
C PRO A 414 3.79 13.67 12.74
N ASP A 415 4.71 14.63 12.75
CA ASP A 415 4.42 16.06 12.76
C ASP A 415 4.04 16.63 11.37
N GLY A 416 4.03 15.79 10.33
CA GLY A 416 3.75 16.19 8.96
C GLY A 416 4.98 16.54 8.13
N ARG A 417 6.18 16.51 8.71
CA ARG A 417 7.40 16.65 7.93
C ARG A 417 7.63 15.40 7.09
N LEU A 418 7.93 15.65 5.82
CA LEU A 418 8.45 14.64 4.90
C LEU A 418 9.93 14.96 4.73
N GLU A 419 10.79 14.06 5.21
CA GLU A 419 12.22 14.16 4.98
C GLU A 419 12.53 13.39 3.69
N ALA A 420 12.43 14.13 2.59
CA ALA A 420 12.89 13.66 1.29
C ALA A 420 14.41 13.51 1.37
N ALA A 421 14.90 12.29 1.15
CA ALA A 421 16.32 12.02 1.18
C ALA A 421 17.08 12.82 0.11
N SER A 422 17.96 13.70 0.56
CA SER A 422 18.91 14.40 -0.29
C SER A 422 20.10 13.49 -0.55
N ASN A 423 20.25 13.01 -1.78
CA ASN A 423 21.58 12.61 -2.23
C ASN A 423 22.11 13.70 -3.17
N PRO A 424 23.36 14.12 -3.00
CA PRO A 424 24.01 15.05 -3.93
C PRO A 424 24.20 14.44 -5.33
N GLU A 425 24.09 13.11 -5.47
CA GLU A 425 24.30 12.35 -6.71
C GLU A 425 23.20 11.29 -6.92
N PRO A 426 22.97 10.81 -8.16
CA PRO A 426 22.06 9.70 -8.44
C PRO A 426 22.61 8.38 -7.86
N MET A 427 22.31 8.13 -6.59
CA MET A 427 22.61 6.88 -5.89
C MET A 427 21.42 5.91 -6.01
N PRO A 428 21.64 4.58 -5.98
CA PRO A 428 20.58 3.56 -6.05
C PRO A 428 19.83 3.39 -4.72
N PHE A 429 19.93 4.37 -3.83
CA PHE A 429 19.26 4.41 -2.53
C PHE A 429 19.12 5.85 -2.10
N ARG A 430 18.36 6.09 -1.05
CA ARG A 430 18.08 7.37 -0.41
C ARG A 430 18.50 7.32 1.04
N LEU A 431 19.34 8.26 1.49
CA LEU A 431 19.75 8.29 2.90
C LEU A 431 18.85 9.21 3.72
N VAL A 432 18.26 8.68 4.78
CA VAL A 432 17.52 9.44 5.79
C VAL A 432 18.17 9.27 7.16
N THR A 433 18.02 10.25 8.04
CA THR A 433 18.54 10.17 9.42
C THR A 433 17.39 10.30 10.38
N MET A 434 17.21 9.28 11.23
CA MET A 434 16.17 9.25 12.23
C MET A 434 16.79 9.42 13.62
N ALA A 435 16.32 10.40 14.39
CA ALA A 435 16.62 10.45 15.82
C ALA A 435 15.83 9.36 16.55
N VAL A 436 16.49 8.57 17.38
CA VAL A 436 15.83 7.59 18.25
C VAL A 436 15.29 8.32 19.46
N ASP A 437 14.09 8.88 19.34
CA ASP A 437 13.41 9.51 20.47
C ASP A 437 12.78 8.43 21.36
N SER A 438 13.22 8.36 22.62
CA SER A 438 12.65 7.47 23.65
C SER A 438 11.37 8.03 24.28
N HIS A 439 10.94 9.24 23.88
CA HIS A 439 9.77 9.90 24.44
C HIS A 439 8.52 9.63 23.60
N HIS A 440 7.63 8.79 24.13
CA HIS A 440 6.24 8.77 23.72
C HIS A 440 5.57 10.05 24.21
N PRO A 441 5.10 10.96 23.34
CA PRO A 441 4.30 12.07 23.82
C PRO A 441 3.03 11.53 24.46
N GLU A 442 2.81 11.90 25.73
CA GLU A 442 1.55 11.65 26.41
C GLU A 442 0.40 12.26 25.59
N HIS A 443 -0.52 11.40 25.14
CA HIS A 443 -1.66 11.87 24.37
C HIS A 443 -2.56 12.74 25.24
N ARG A 444 -2.70 14.01 24.85
CA ARG A 444 -3.72 14.95 25.31
C ARG A 444 -5.11 14.59 24.74
N SER A 445 -5.55 13.35 24.91
CA SER A 445 -6.88 12.85 24.54
C SER A 445 -8.02 13.66 25.19
N PHE A 446 -7.72 14.38 26.28
CA PHE A 446 -8.62 15.33 26.94
C PHE A 446 -9.06 16.49 26.02
N ILE A 447 -8.18 17.01 25.16
CA ILE A 447 -8.50 18.13 24.25
C ILE A 447 -9.49 17.68 23.17
N THR A 448 -9.38 16.44 22.69
CA THR A 448 -10.28 15.89 21.65
C THR A 448 -11.70 15.70 22.18
N VAL A 449 -11.84 15.25 23.42
CA VAL A 449 -13.14 15.14 24.11
C VAL A 449 -13.73 16.53 24.37
N VAL A 450 -12.93 17.49 24.84
CA VAL A 450 -13.38 18.87 25.11
C VAL A 450 -13.75 19.61 23.82
N ALA A 451 -13.02 19.44 22.73
CA ALA A 451 -13.32 20.05 21.43
C ALA A 451 -14.61 19.46 20.82
N ALA A 452 -14.80 18.15 20.90
CA ALA A 452 -16.04 17.51 20.43
C ALA A 452 -17.27 17.95 21.26
N ILE A 453 -17.12 18.05 22.59
CA ILE A 453 -18.16 18.57 23.48
C ILE A 453 -18.43 20.05 23.21
N GLY A 454 -17.40 20.87 22.97
CA GLY A 454 -17.52 22.28 22.63
C GLY A 454 -18.26 22.53 21.31
N VAL A 455 -17.99 21.71 20.29
CA VAL A 455 -18.73 21.73 19.01
C VAL A 455 -20.19 21.33 19.20
N LEU A 456 -20.46 20.29 19.99
CA LEU A 456 -21.83 19.87 20.29
C LEU A 456 -22.59 20.94 21.11
N ALA A 457 -21.93 21.58 22.07
CA ALA A 457 -22.52 22.61 22.93
C ALA A 457 -22.79 23.92 22.17
N THR A 458 -21.90 24.32 21.27
CA THR A 458 -22.10 25.51 20.42
C THR A 458 -23.18 25.28 19.36
N LEU A 459 -23.27 24.08 18.79
CA LEU A 459 -24.39 23.67 17.94
C LEU A 459 -25.71 23.67 18.71
N TRP A 460 -25.72 23.22 19.97
CA TRP A 460 -26.90 23.23 20.84
C TRP A 460 -27.34 24.64 21.25
N GLY A 461 -26.39 25.55 21.49
CA GLY A 461 -26.66 26.95 21.81
C GLY A 461 -27.28 27.71 20.63
N ALA A 462 -26.78 27.50 19.42
CA ALA A 462 -27.34 28.10 18.20
C ALA A 462 -28.77 27.60 17.88
N LEU A 463 -29.13 26.40 18.34
CA LEU A 463 -30.45 25.79 18.13
C LEU A 463 -31.57 26.38 19.01
N ARG A 464 -31.25 27.06 20.13
CA ARG A 464 -32.27 27.66 21.01
C ARG A 464 -32.74 29.04 20.55
N CYS A 465 -32.13 29.61 19.51
CA CYS A 465 -32.44 30.95 19.00
C CYS A 465 -33.04 30.92 17.59
N HIS A 466 -34.19 30.24 17.39
CA HIS A 466 -35.30 30.66 16.50
C HIS A 466 -36.23 29.49 16.13
N PRO A 467 -37.52 29.56 16.48
CA PRO A 467 -38.58 28.90 15.74
C PRO A 467 -39.29 29.97 14.89
N SER A 468 -39.14 29.93 13.56
CA SER A 468 -40.06 30.67 12.68
C SER A 468 -40.24 29.99 11.33
N ALA A 469 -41.52 29.90 10.98
CA ALA A 469 -42.18 29.30 9.83
C ALA A 469 -41.47 29.42 8.48
N ILE A 470 -41.69 28.42 7.62
CA ILE A 470 -41.51 28.56 6.17
C ILE A 470 -42.74 27.97 5.47
N SER A 471 -43.62 28.87 5.03
CA SER A 471 -44.50 28.69 3.87
C SER A 471 -43.67 28.80 2.58
N GLY A 472 -44.07 28.07 1.54
CA GLY A 472 -43.31 27.95 0.30
C GLY A 472 -43.47 29.11 -0.68
N HIS A 473 -42.58 29.15 -1.66
CA HIS A 473 -42.91 29.32 -3.07
C HIS A 473 -41.73 28.94 -3.96
N THR A 474 -42.08 28.28 -5.06
CA THR A 474 -41.28 27.90 -6.21
C THR A 474 -40.77 29.12 -6.98
N GLY A 475 -39.53 29.06 -7.47
CA GLY A 475 -38.99 30.03 -8.41
C GLY A 475 -37.64 29.61 -8.96
N ASN A 476 -37.66 29.12 -10.22
CA ASN A 476 -36.51 28.87 -11.08
C ASN A 476 -35.40 29.90 -10.95
N ARG A 477 -34.15 29.44 -10.78
CA ARG A 477 -32.96 29.99 -11.47
C ARG A 477 -31.95 28.89 -11.77
N MET A 478 -32.19 28.24 -12.90
CA MET A 478 -31.12 27.80 -13.81
C MET A 478 -30.35 29.04 -14.29
N ALA A 479 -29.13 29.24 -13.82
CA ALA A 479 -28.12 30.08 -14.47
C ALA A 479 -26.75 29.76 -13.83
N GLY A 480 -25.94 29.00 -14.57
CA GLY A 480 -24.62 28.52 -14.12
C GLY A 480 -24.21 27.19 -14.74
N LEU A 481 -24.83 26.82 -15.87
CA LEU A 481 -24.62 25.56 -16.59
C LEU A 481 -24.25 25.91 -18.03
N ALA A 482 -23.11 26.58 -18.19
CA ALA A 482 -22.55 26.95 -19.51
C ALA A 482 -21.01 27.01 -19.54
N VAL A 483 -20.29 26.45 -18.54
CA VAL A 483 -18.80 26.46 -18.52
C VAL A 483 -18.15 25.10 -18.30
N PHE A 484 -18.90 23.99 -18.09
CA PHE A 484 -18.27 22.70 -17.77
C PHE A 484 -18.63 21.52 -18.69
N LEU A 485 -19.12 21.80 -19.90
CA LEU A 485 -19.23 20.82 -20.98
C LEU A 485 -18.08 20.92 -22.01
N SER A 486 -17.02 21.66 -21.69
CA SER A 486 -15.77 21.70 -22.48
C SER A 486 -14.58 21.19 -21.66
N LEU A 487 -14.75 20.05 -20.98
CA LEU A 487 -13.63 19.23 -20.52
C LEU A 487 -13.76 17.76 -20.95
N PRO A 488 -14.03 17.46 -22.24
CA PRO A 488 -13.54 16.22 -22.82
C PRO A 488 -12.05 16.43 -23.20
N LEU A 489 -11.25 15.37 -23.11
CA LEU A 489 -10.04 15.15 -23.94
C LEU A 489 -8.65 15.65 -23.52
N LEU A 490 -8.38 16.15 -22.30
CA LEU A 490 -7.01 16.59 -21.94
C LEU A 490 -6.16 15.73 -20.99
N PHE A 491 -6.63 14.60 -20.45
CA PHE A 491 -5.74 13.70 -19.67
C PHE A 491 -6.01 12.19 -19.82
N LEU A 492 -6.81 11.79 -20.80
CA LEU A 492 -6.80 10.42 -21.31
C LEU A 492 -5.89 10.39 -22.54
N GLY A 493 -4.59 10.61 -22.33
CA GLY A 493 -3.66 9.81 -23.11
C GLY A 493 -4.05 8.36 -22.81
N PRO A 494 -4.19 7.48 -23.82
CA PRO A 494 -4.28 6.06 -23.51
C PRO A 494 -3.13 5.78 -22.52
N PRO A 495 -3.34 5.06 -21.40
CA PRO A 495 -2.19 4.48 -20.74
C PRO A 495 -1.43 3.82 -21.86
N ASP A 496 -0.16 4.20 -22.04
CA ASP A 496 0.67 3.55 -23.03
C ASP A 496 0.44 2.08 -22.80
N ARG A 497 -0.28 1.47 -23.74
CA ARG A 497 -0.33 0.04 -23.83
C ARG A 497 1.13 -0.24 -24.12
N THR A 498 1.89 -0.56 -23.08
CA THR A 498 2.64 -1.79 -23.11
C THR A 498 1.62 -2.91 -23.35
N SER A 499 1.04 -2.91 -24.56
CA SER A 499 1.03 -4.03 -25.45
C SER A 499 2.15 -4.92 -24.96
N THR A 500 1.80 -6.09 -24.45
CA THR A 500 2.75 -7.20 -24.39
C THR A 500 3.40 -7.18 -25.77
N PRO A 501 4.66 -6.73 -25.87
CA PRO A 501 5.31 -6.68 -27.16
C PRO A 501 5.31 -8.13 -27.62
N GLY A 502 4.60 -8.44 -28.70
CA GLY A 502 4.80 -9.69 -29.44
C GLY A 502 6.25 -9.86 -29.95
N TRP A 503 7.12 -8.91 -29.59
CA TRP A 503 8.54 -8.75 -29.90
C TRP A 503 9.45 -8.88 -28.66
N LEU A 504 8.95 -9.20 -27.45
CA LEU A 504 9.79 -9.41 -26.26
C LEU A 504 10.18 -10.87 -25.97
N THR A 505 9.68 -11.86 -26.72
CA THR A 505 10.24 -13.22 -26.66
C THR A 505 11.54 -13.39 -27.44
N SER A 506 11.96 -12.38 -28.23
CA SER A 506 13.13 -12.46 -29.11
C SER A 506 14.43 -11.89 -28.55
N GLY A 507 14.52 -11.61 -27.23
CA GLY A 507 15.71 -11.01 -26.62
C GLY A 507 16.33 -11.76 -25.44
N PHE A 508 15.58 -12.60 -24.73
CA PHE A 508 16.10 -13.34 -23.57
C PHE A 508 16.67 -14.68 -23.98
N THR A 509 17.86 -15.00 -23.48
CA THR A 509 18.48 -16.32 -23.63
C THR A 509 18.30 -17.15 -22.37
N TYR A 510 18.41 -18.46 -22.55
CA TYR A 510 18.29 -19.45 -21.48
C TYR A 510 19.46 -20.44 -21.50
N GLN A 511 20.61 -20.05 -22.04
CA GLN A 511 21.84 -20.86 -22.13
C GLN A 511 22.28 -21.43 -20.78
N ALA A 512 22.06 -20.73 -19.66
CA ALA A 512 22.39 -21.24 -18.34
C ALA A 512 21.57 -22.50 -17.98
N VAL A 513 20.39 -22.67 -18.61
CA VAL A 513 19.45 -23.77 -18.36
C VAL A 513 19.18 -24.64 -19.59
N THR A 514 19.67 -24.26 -20.78
CA THR A 514 19.61 -25.04 -22.02
C THR A 514 20.78 -26.01 -22.05
N SER A 515 20.49 -27.32 -22.12
CA SER A 515 21.49 -28.37 -22.20
C SER A 515 20.98 -29.56 -23.01
N ALA A 516 21.52 -29.74 -24.21
CA ALA A 516 21.21 -30.89 -25.04
C ALA A 516 21.84 -32.19 -24.50
N SER A 517 22.97 -32.08 -23.80
CA SER A 517 23.68 -33.23 -23.22
C SER A 517 23.11 -33.69 -21.88
N ASN A 518 22.49 -32.77 -21.11
CA ASN A 518 21.90 -33.08 -19.82
C ASN A 518 20.60 -32.26 -19.59
N PRO A 519 19.49 -32.65 -20.25
CA PRO A 519 18.24 -31.88 -20.20
C PRO A 519 17.62 -31.81 -18.80
N ASP A 520 17.73 -32.88 -18.00
CA ASP A 520 17.21 -32.92 -16.63
C ASP A 520 17.89 -31.86 -15.75
N ALA A 521 19.21 -31.71 -15.89
CA ALA A 521 19.94 -30.66 -15.20
C ALA A 521 19.51 -29.25 -15.63
N GLY A 522 19.22 -29.06 -16.92
CA GLY A 522 18.68 -27.81 -17.44
C GLY A 522 17.33 -27.43 -16.82
N ALA A 523 16.41 -28.39 -16.76
CA ALA A 523 15.11 -28.21 -16.11
C ALA A 523 15.25 -27.84 -14.62
N LEU A 524 16.11 -28.55 -13.87
CA LEU A 524 16.29 -28.30 -12.45
C LEU A 524 17.00 -26.97 -12.16
N ALA A 525 17.95 -26.57 -13.02
CA ALA A 525 18.56 -25.25 -12.94
C ALA A 525 17.53 -24.14 -13.17
N LEU A 526 16.59 -24.30 -14.14
CA LEU A 526 15.51 -23.33 -14.35
C LEU A 526 14.62 -23.19 -13.11
N VAL A 527 14.27 -24.32 -12.47
CA VAL A 527 13.52 -24.27 -11.20
C VAL A 527 14.34 -23.52 -10.16
N ALA A 528 15.61 -23.87 -9.92
CA ALA A 528 16.44 -23.19 -8.92
C ALA A 528 16.54 -21.67 -9.15
N ARG A 529 16.64 -21.22 -10.40
CA ARG A 529 16.64 -19.79 -10.77
C ARG A 529 15.34 -19.07 -10.44
N GLN A 530 14.20 -19.76 -10.56
CA GLN A 530 12.91 -19.22 -10.11
C GLN A 530 12.85 -19.00 -8.59
N PHE A 531 13.68 -19.73 -7.83
CA PHE A 531 13.87 -19.60 -6.39
C PHE A 531 15.08 -18.70 -6.04
N GLY A 532 15.47 -17.82 -6.98
CA GLY A 532 16.49 -16.80 -6.77
C GLY A 532 17.92 -17.34 -6.71
N VAL A 533 18.16 -18.59 -7.12
CA VAL A 533 19.51 -19.17 -7.17
C VAL A 533 20.07 -19.06 -8.59
N PRO A 534 21.17 -18.33 -8.83
CA PRO A 534 21.76 -18.19 -10.16
C PRO A 534 22.51 -19.46 -10.59
N ALA A 535 21.77 -20.57 -10.70
CA ALA A 535 22.31 -21.87 -11.06
C ALA A 535 22.47 -21.99 -12.57
N HIS A 536 23.56 -22.66 -12.97
CA HIS A 536 23.77 -23.18 -14.31
C HIS A 536 23.48 -24.68 -14.32
N TRP A 537 23.07 -25.25 -15.46
CA TRP A 537 22.86 -26.69 -15.60
C TRP A 537 24.11 -27.53 -15.27
N ARG A 538 25.30 -26.93 -15.28
CA ARG A 538 26.57 -27.60 -14.95
C ARG A 538 26.78 -27.74 -13.44
N ASP A 539 26.06 -26.95 -12.65
CA ASP A 539 26.11 -27.00 -11.19
C ASP A 539 25.23 -28.12 -10.64
N VAL A 540 24.34 -28.67 -11.47
CA VAL A 540 23.43 -29.74 -11.08
C VAL A 540 24.14 -31.09 -11.21
N PRO A 541 24.24 -31.88 -10.12
CA PRO A 541 24.86 -33.21 -10.17
C PRO A 541 24.18 -34.14 -11.16
N GLU A 542 24.96 -35.05 -11.75
CA GLU A 542 24.42 -36.09 -12.62
C GLU A 542 23.55 -37.10 -11.85
N GLY A 543 22.59 -37.69 -12.56
CA GLY A 543 21.69 -38.72 -12.04
C GLY A 543 20.50 -38.14 -11.27
N ARG A 544 19.31 -38.71 -11.52
CA ARG A 544 18.02 -38.22 -11.02
C ARG A 544 17.97 -38.03 -9.49
N THR A 545 18.52 -38.98 -8.73
CA THR A 545 18.52 -38.90 -7.25
C THR A 545 19.40 -37.76 -6.75
N GLY A 546 20.59 -37.60 -7.33
CA GLY A 546 21.54 -36.55 -6.96
C GLY A 546 21.00 -35.16 -7.30
N SER A 547 20.38 -35.03 -8.48
CA SER A 547 19.85 -33.76 -8.97
C SER A 547 18.59 -33.28 -8.22
N LEU A 548 17.67 -34.19 -7.88
CA LEU A 548 16.50 -33.86 -7.03
C LEU A 548 16.89 -33.52 -5.60
N ARG A 549 17.88 -34.22 -5.04
CA ARG A 549 18.44 -33.87 -3.73
C ARG A 549 19.09 -32.49 -3.76
N TRP A 550 19.87 -32.21 -4.80
CA TRP A 550 20.46 -30.89 -5.02
C TRP A 550 19.39 -29.80 -5.12
N LEU A 551 18.29 -30.04 -5.84
CA LEU A 551 17.20 -29.08 -5.93
C LEU A 551 16.57 -28.82 -4.56
N CYS A 552 16.35 -29.86 -3.77
CA CYS A 552 15.86 -29.72 -2.40
C CYS A 552 16.83 -28.88 -1.56
N GLU A 553 18.12 -29.23 -1.52
CA GLU A 553 19.14 -28.50 -0.72
C GLU A 553 19.36 -27.05 -1.20
N THR A 554 19.18 -26.79 -2.50
CA THR A 554 19.50 -25.50 -3.12
C THR A 554 18.29 -24.57 -3.25
N ALA A 555 17.09 -25.10 -3.47
CA ALA A 555 15.86 -24.32 -3.68
C ALA A 555 14.78 -24.60 -2.63
N GLY A 556 15.02 -25.50 -1.67
CA GLY A 556 14.10 -25.77 -0.56
C GLY A 556 12.79 -26.42 -0.99
N VAL A 557 12.76 -27.08 -2.16
CA VAL A 557 11.54 -27.67 -2.73
C VAL A 557 11.68 -29.13 -3.08
N ILE A 558 10.57 -29.85 -2.94
CA ILE A 558 10.44 -31.25 -3.29
C ILE A 558 9.18 -31.48 -4.13
N ALA A 559 9.21 -32.53 -4.94
CA ALA A 559 8.05 -32.96 -5.71
C ALA A 559 6.99 -33.60 -4.80
N ASP A 560 5.75 -33.14 -4.94
CA ASP A 560 4.61 -33.56 -4.14
C ASP A 560 3.35 -33.75 -5.01
N GLY A 561 2.64 -34.86 -4.76
CA GLY A 561 1.33 -35.16 -5.32
C GLY A 561 1.16 -35.08 -6.85
N ARG A 562 -0.06 -35.38 -7.28
CA ARG A 562 -0.59 -35.18 -8.63
C ARG A 562 -1.98 -34.58 -8.49
N GLY A 563 -2.39 -33.72 -9.42
CA GLY A 563 -3.76 -33.22 -9.47
C GLY A 563 -3.87 -31.72 -9.80
N PRO A 564 -5.10 -31.20 -9.83
CA PRO A 564 -5.36 -29.80 -10.10
C PRO A 564 -4.76 -28.94 -8.99
N VAL A 565 -4.00 -27.93 -9.38
CA VAL A 565 -3.36 -26.99 -8.46
C VAL A 565 -3.72 -25.55 -8.77
N ALA A 566 -3.71 -24.69 -7.76
CA ALA A 566 -3.84 -23.26 -7.93
C ALA A 566 -2.50 -22.65 -8.37
N ALA A 567 -2.56 -21.52 -9.08
CA ALA A 567 -1.39 -20.74 -9.45
C ALA A 567 -1.03 -19.75 -8.32
N PRO A 568 0.25 -19.35 -8.16
CA PRO A 568 1.41 -19.84 -8.92
C PRO A 568 1.81 -21.26 -8.50
N ALA A 569 2.21 -22.09 -9.47
CA ALA A 569 2.71 -23.44 -9.21
C ALA A 569 3.95 -23.73 -10.05
N TYR A 570 4.89 -24.47 -9.47
CA TYR A 570 6.10 -24.97 -10.15
C TYR A 570 6.14 -26.48 -10.03
N GLY A 571 6.58 -27.17 -11.07
CA GLY A 571 6.47 -28.62 -11.17
C GLY A 571 7.56 -29.24 -12.03
N LEU A 572 7.62 -30.56 -12.01
CA LEU A 572 8.45 -31.38 -12.89
C LEU A 572 7.54 -32.33 -13.68
N LEU A 573 7.54 -32.22 -15.00
CA LEU A 573 6.87 -33.14 -15.92
C LEU A 573 7.81 -34.30 -16.25
N ARG A 574 7.34 -35.52 -16.03
CA ARG A 574 8.04 -36.73 -16.45
C ARG A 574 7.64 -37.11 -17.88
N GLN A 575 8.58 -37.07 -18.82
CA GLN A 575 8.34 -37.44 -20.21
C GLN A 575 9.54 -38.21 -20.76
N ASP A 576 9.33 -39.43 -21.26
CA ASP A 576 10.36 -40.26 -21.91
C ASP A 576 11.64 -40.42 -21.05
N ASP A 577 11.46 -40.76 -19.76
CA ASP A 577 12.49 -40.85 -18.72
C ASP A 577 13.23 -39.54 -18.36
N ARG A 578 12.78 -38.40 -18.89
CA ARG A 578 13.33 -37.08 -18.60
C ARG A 578 12.46 -36.28 -17.65
N LEU A 579 13.06 -35.29 -17.00
CA LEU A 579 12.39 -34.29 -16.19
C LEU A 579 12.39 -32.95 -16.94
N LEU A 580 11.22 -32.36 -17.09
CA LEU A 580 11.03 -31.03 -17.69
C LEU A 580 10.43 -30.09 -16.65
N ALA A 581 10.92 -28.86 -16.57
CA ALA A 581 10.38 -27.87 -15.66
C ALA A 581 9.01 -27.38 -16.16
N VAL A 582 8.05 -27.26 -15.25
CA VAL A 582 6.71 -26.77 -15.53
C VAL A 582 6.40 -25.61 -14.60
N ARG A 583 5.71 -24.59 -15.11
CA ARG A 583 5.09 -23.55 -14.29
C ARG A 583 3.63 -23.34 -14.68
N LYS A 584 2.78 -23.03 -13.71
CA LYS A 584 1.40 -22.59 -13.90
C LYS A 584 1.26 -21.14 -13.49
N GLU A 585 0.82 -20.30 -14.43
CA GLU A 585 0.59 -18.87 -14.21
C GLU A 585 -0.87 -18.59 -13.85
N ALA A 586 -1.15 -17.39 -13.31
CA ALA A 586 -2.49 -17.00 -12.84
C ALA A 586 -3.58 -17.08 -13.93
N ALA A 587 -3.22 -16.93 -15.22
CA ALA A 587 -4.14 -17.07 -16.35
C ALA A 587 -4.59 -18.52 -16.63
N GLY A 588 -4.18 -19.49 -15.81
CA GLY A 588 -4.64 -20.88 -15.90
C GLY A 588 -3.86 -21.77 -16.86
N HIS A 589 -2.99 -21.20 -17.69
CA HIS A 589 -2.12 -21.97 -18.58
C HIS A 589 -0.89 -22.52 -17.82
N ALA A 590 -0.61 -23.81 -18.01
CA ALA A 590 0.67 -24.39 -17.62
C ALA A 590 1.59 -24.43 -18.84
N VAL A 591 2.85 -24.05 -18.63
CA VAL A 591 3.90 -24.10 -19.64
C VAL A 591 5.04 -24.97 -19.13
N ARG A 592 5.57 -25.81 -20.02
CA ARG A 592 6.79 -26.59 -19.81
C ARG A 592 7.96 -25.95 -20.54
N PHE A 593 9.14 -26.01 -19.95
CA PHE A 593 10.40 -25.61 -20.58
C PHE A 593 11.05 -26.82 -21.26
N ASP A 594 11.47 -26.64 -22.52
CA ASP A 594 12.27 -27.61 -23.25
C ASP A 594 13.76 -27.20 -23.21
N PRO A 595 14.59 -27.91 -22.42
CA PRO A 595 16.01 -27.60 -22.28
C PRO A 595 16.84 -27.87 -23.53
N PHE A 596 16.30 -28.53 -24.57
CA PHE A 596 16.99 -28.72 -25.84
C PHE A 596 16.90 -27.48 -26.73
N THR A 597 15.70 -26.94 -26.86
CA THR A 597 15.41 -25.80 -27.74
C THR A 597 15.47 -24.46 -27.02
N GLY A 598 15.41 -24.46 -25.68
CA GLY A 598 15.20 -23.27 -24.87
C GLY A 598 13.78 -22.71 -24.97
N GLY A 599 12.85 -23.46 -25.58
CA GLY A 599 11.47 -23.04 -25.83
C GLY A 599 10.53 -23.34 -24.66
N PHE A 600 9.43 -22.59 -24.58
CA PHE A 600 8.31 -22.88 -23.70
C PHE A 600 7.13 -23.40 -24.50
N HIS A 601 6.50 -24.47 -24.01
CA HIS A 601 5.37 -25.12 -24.66
C HIS A 601 4.20 -25.27 -23.70
N SER A 602 2.97 -25.08 -24.18
CA SER A 602 1.78 -25.35 -23.38
C SER A 602 1.73 -26.84 -23.00
N VAL A 603 1.30 -27.11 -21.77
CA VAL A 603 1.01 -28.45 -21.27
C VAL A 603 -0.33 -28.44 -20.53
N ASP A 604 -1.02 -29.58 -20.51
CA ASP A 604 -2.21 -29.75 -19.69
C ASP A 604 -1.83 -29.67 -18.19
N PRO A 605 -2.33 -28.67 -17.42
CA PRO A 605 -2.03 -28.54 -15.99
C PRO A 605 -2.49 -29.73 -15.15
N ASP A 606 -3.45 -30.50 -15.64
CA ASP A 606 -4.01 -31.67 -14.95
C ASP A 606 -3.34 -32.98 -15.38
N SER A 607 -2.27 -32.90 -16.19
CA SER A 607 -1.51 -34.06 -16.61
C SER A 607 -1.00 -34.84 -15.39
N PRO A 608 -1.31 -36.15 -15.26
CA PRO A 608 -0.83 -36.97 -14.16
C PRO A 608 0.69 -37.18 -14.20
N MET A 609 1.37 -36.74 -15.26
CA MET A 609 2.81 -36.79 -15.38
C MET A 609 3.51 -35.59 -14.74
N ILE A 610 2.75 -34.55 -14.33
CA ILE A 610 3.29 -33.41 -13.61
C ILE A 610 3.32 -33.73 -12.13
N HIS A 611 4.49 -33.60 -11.53
CA HIS A 611 4.71 -33.60 -10.10
C HIS A 611 4.92 -32.16 -9.66
N TRP A 612 3.92 -31.57 -9.02
CA TRP A 612 4.01 -30.19 -8.54
C TRP A 612 4.96 -30.12 -7.35
N LEU A 613 5.70 -29.02 -7.23
CA LEU A 613 6.66 -28.79 -6.17
C LEU A 613 5.97 -28.11 -4.99
N ARG A 614 6.42 -28.45 -3.79
CA ARG A 614 6.14 -27.70 -2.55
C ARG A 614 7.43 -27.45 -1.79
N ALA A 615 7.37 -26.56 -0.81
CA ALA A 615 8.44 -26.41 0.17
C ALA A 615 8.69 -27.75 0.90
N ALA A 616 9.97 -28.06 1.10
CA ALA A 616 10.39 -29.08 2.04
C ALA A 616 10.04 -28.62 3.47
N SER A 617 9.47 -29.52 4.27
CA SER A 617 9.26 -29.25 5.69
C SER A 617 10.61 -29.31 6.46
N PRO A 618 10.70 -28.69 7.66
CA PRO A 618 11.91 -28.78 8.47
C PRO A 618 12.33 -30.22 8.81
N ASP A 619 11.36 -31.14 8.94
CA ASP A 619 11.59 -32.54 9.30
C ASP A 619 11.95 -33.41 8.06
N GLU A 620 11.70 -32.90 6.86
CA GLU A 620 11.97 -33.60 5.61
C GLU A 620 13.45 -33.53 5.25
N HIS A 621 14.12 -34.68 5.37
CA HIS A 621 15.48 -34.82 4.89
C HIS A 621 15.50 -34.84 3.36
N CYS A 622 16.22 -33.91 2.72
CA CYS A 622 16.41 -33.89 1.26
C CYS A 622 16.96 -35.21 0.67
N ARG A 623 17.48 -36.11 1.51
CA ARG A 623 17.85 -37.49 1.11
C ARG A 623 16.66 -38.31 0.59
N SER A 624 15.43 -38.05 1.06
CA SER A 624 14.22 -38.76 0.60
C SER A 624 13.65 -38.20 -0.71
N ALA A 625 14.07 -37.00 -1.13
CA ALA A 625 13.56 -36.31 -2.32
C ALA A 625 13.85 -37.04 -3.65
N GLY A 626 14.76 -38.02 -3.67
CA GLY A 626 15.09 -38.80 -4.86
C GLY A 626 14.02 -39.79 -5.34
N MET A 627 12.94 -40.00 -4.58
CA MET A 627 11.95 -41.05 -4.83
C MET A 627 10.70 -40.58 -5.61
N ILE A 628 10.86 -39.85 -6.73
CA ILE A 628 9.77 -39.68 -7.70
C ILE A 628 9.59 -41.04 -8.42
N ARG A 629 8.65 -41.86 -7.95
CA ARG A 629 8.33 -43.18 -8.53
C ARG A 629 7.48 -43.08 -9.79
#